data_AF-A0A425B281-F1
#
_entry.id   AF-A0A425B281-F1
#
_cell.length_a   1.000
_cell.length_b   1.000
_cell.length_c   1.000
_cell.angle_alpha   90.00
_cell.angle_beta   90.00
_cell.angle_gamma   90.00
#
_symmetry.space_group_name_H-M   'P 1'
#
loop_
_entity.id
_entity.type
_entity.pdbx_description
1 polymer ?
#
loop_
_entity_poly.entity_id
_entity_poly.type
_entity_poly.pdbx_seq_one_letter_code
_entity_poly.pdbx_strand_id
1 'polypeptide(L)'
;MKQEPQIKINADDTLTVTLSDGKAYILREPLAKDMAGLGQDLIKIKHTETVQKVLAKISTPKIGMAQYGVLNMADAQALNAALDFFSAPPSARAEIQEAFAGLGYTQDADTPPTPSHAS
;
A
#
# COMPACT_ATOMS: atom_id res chain seq x y z
N MET A 1 2.47 -21.88 -3.06
CA MET A 1 1.91 -21.77 -1.69
C MET A 1 1.18 -20.43 -1.64
N LYS A 2 -0.09 -20.40 -1.24
CA LYS A 2 -0.81 -19.11 -1.08
C LYS A 2 -0.41 -18.55 0.28
N GLN A 3 0.20 -17.38 0.28
CA GLN A 3 0.54 -16.64 1.50
C GLN A 3 -0.53 -15.58 1.77
N GLU A 4 -0.63 -15.09 2.99
CA GLU A 4 -1.42 -13.90 3.28
C GLU A 4 -0.73 -12.67 2.67
N PRO A 5 -1.49 -11.72 2.11
CA PRO A 5 -0.89 -10.50 1.59
C PRO A 5 -0.28 -9.69 2.74
N GLN A 6 0.86 -9.09 2.46
CA GLN A 6 1.62 -8.28 3.41
C GLN A 6 1.69 -6.86 2.88
N ILE A 7 1.72 -5.87 3.76
CA ILE A 7 2.16 -4.53 3.37
C ILE A 7 3.38 -4.20 4.24
N LYS A 8 4.22 -3.29 3.77
CA LYS A 8 5.41 -2.82 4.46
C LYS A 8 5.52 -1.34 4.22
N ILE A 9 5.84 -0.60 5.28
CA ILE A 9 6.10 0.84 5.19
C ILE A 9 7.59 1.01 4.94
N ASN A 10 7.94 1.66 3.84
CA ASN A 10 9.31 1.95 3.46
C ASN A 10 9.78 3.27 4.08
N ALA A 11 11.09 3.49 4.13
CA ALA A 11 11.69 4.70 4.71
C ALA A 11 11.34 6.00 3.94
N ASP A 12 10.89 5.89 2.70
CA ASP A 12 10.45 7.02 1.85
C ASP A 12 8.94 7.25 1.90
N ASP A 13 8.25 6.75 2.93
CA ASP A 13 6.79 6.82 3.13
C ASP A 13 5.96 6.13 2.03
N THR A 14 6.60 5.34 1.15
CA THR A 14 5.88 4.44 0.24
C THR A 14 5.49 3.14 0.93
N LEU A 15 4.49 2.46 0.39
CA LEU A 15 4.00 1.18 0.90
C LEU A 15 4.30 0.06 -0.10
N THR A 16 5.05 -0.96 0.32
CA THR A 16 5.23 -2.20 -0.45
C THR A 16 4.11 -3.17 -0.10
N VAL A 17 3.20 -3.45 -1.04
CA VAL A 17 2.14 -4.46 -0.91
C VAL A 17 2.55 -5.73 -1.63
N THR A 18 2.76 -6.82 -0.89
CA THR A 18 3.01 -8.16 -1.42
C THR A 18 1.73 -8.97 -1.42
N LEU A 19 1.28 -9.41 -2.59
CA LEU A 19 0.06 -10.20 -2.76
C LEU A 19 0.25 -11.68 -2.37
N SER A 20 -0.86 -12.40 -2.27
CA SER A 20 -0.89 -13.83 -2.00
C SER A 20 -0.19 -14.69 -3.05
N ASP A 21 -0.02 -14.19 -4.27
CA ASP A 21 0.71 -14.85 -5.36
C ASP A 21 2.21 -14.50 -5.37
N GLY A 22 2.67 -13.69 -4.41
CA GLY A 22 4.06 -13.26 -4.26
C GLY A 22 4.42 -12.02 -5.07
N LYS A 23 3.50 -11.44 -5.85
CA LYS A 23 3.78 -10.17 -6.56
C LYS A 23 3.82 -9.02 -5.57
N ALA A 24 4.84 -8.17 -5.68
CA ALA A 24 4.97 -6.97 -4.86
C ALA A 24 4.75 -5.70 -5.70
N TYR A 25 4.08 -4.72 -5.09
CA TYR A 25 3.85 -3.39 -5.66
C TYR A 25 4.24 -2.32 -4.66
N ILE A 26 5.03 -1.35 -5.11
CA ILE A 26 5.34 -0.15 -4.33
C ILE A 26 4.27 0.89 -4.67
N LEU A 27 3.54 1.34 -3.66
CA LEU A 27 2.51 2.37 -3.74
C LEU A 27 3.07 3.66 -3.10
N ARG A 28 3.00 4.77 -3.83
CA ARG A 28 3.28 6.10 -3.26
C ARG A 28 1.99 6.83 -2.85
N GLU A 29 2.13 7.85 -2.02
CA GLU A 29 1.01 8.74 -1.71
C GLU A 29 0.42 9.35 -3.02
N PRO A 30 -0.92 9.33 -3.19
CA PRO A 30 -1.59 9.97 -4.31
C PRO A 30 -1.34 11.48 -4.30
N LEU A 31 -0.88 12.03 -5.43
CA LEU A 31 -0.73 13.47 -5.61
C LEU A 31 -2.02 14.05 -6.21
N ALA A 32 -2.22 15.37 -6.08
CA ALA A 32 -3.39 16.05 -6.64
C ALA A 32 -3.62 15.73 -8.14
N LYS A 33 -2.54 15.58 -8.93
CA LYS A 33 -2.62 15.20 -10.36
C LYS A 33 -3.14 13.78 -10.60
N ASP A 34 -2.92 12.88 -9.64
CA ASP A 34 -3.41 11.49 -9.75
C ASP A 34 -4.91 11.41 -9.46
N MET A 35 -5.35 12.31 -8.58
CA MET A 35 -6.73 12.49 -8.13
C MET A 35 -7.56 13.35 -9.09
N ALA A 36 -6.93 14.06 -10.02
CA ALA A 36 -7.62 14.94 -10.96
C ALA A 36 -8.66 14.17 -11.80
N GLY A 37 -9.91 14.62 -11.75
CA GLY A 37 -11.03 13.97 -12.42
C GLY A 37 -11.57 12.72 -11.71
N LEU A 38 -11.05 12.37 -10.53
CA LEU A 38 -11.58 11.32 -9.67
C LEU A 38 -12.33 11.95 -8.50
N GLY A 39 -13.56 11.50 -8.26
CA GLY A 39 -14.33 11.94 -7.09
C GLY A 39 -13.65 11.47 -5.80
N GLN A 40 -13.19 12.40 -4.96
CA GLN A 40 -12.54 12.05 -3.70
C GLN A 40 -13.46 11.25 -2.77
N ASP A 41 -14.75 11.58 -2.76
CA ASP A 41 -15.76 10.84 -2.00
C ASP A 41 -15.90 9.40 -2.47
N LEU A 42 -15.70 9.14 -3.78
CA LEU A 42 -15.74 7.80 -4.34
C LEU A 42 -14.55 6.94 -3.88
N ILE A 43 -13.41 7.56 -3.57
CA ILE A 43 -12.24 6.87 -3.03
C ILE A 43 -12.50 6.49 -1.56
N LYS A 44 -13.09 7.41 -0.78
CA LYS A 44 -13.44 7.16 0.62
C LYS A 44 -14.46 6.03 0.79
N ILE A 45 -15.43 5.91 -0.11
CA ILE A 45 -16.40 4.79 -0.10
C ILE A 45 -15.87 3.53 -0.82
N LYS A 46 -14.59 3.52 -1.22
CA LYS A 46 -13.92 2.40 -1.89
C LYS A 46 -14.63 1.95 -3.17
N HIS A 47 -15.13 2.90 -3.97
CA HIS A 47 -15.75 2.60 -5.25
C HIS A 47 -14.73 1.92 -6.18
N THR A 48 -15.03 0.68 -6.57
CA THR A 48 -14.07 -0.24 -7.20
C THR A 48 -13.34 0.36 -8.40
N GLU A 49 -14.03 1.02 -9.33
CA GLU A 49 -13.38 1.64 -10.49
C GLU A 49 -12.47 2.82 -10.11
N THR A 50 -12.84 3.57 -9.09
CA THR A 50 -12.08 4.75 -8.67
C THR A 50 -10.80 4.32 -7.96
N VAL A 51 -10.91 3.33 -7.07
CA VAL A 51 -9.78 2.66 -6.41
C VAL A 51 -8.81 2.09 -7.46
N GLN A 52 -9.31 1.36 -8.45
CA GLN A 52 -8.49 0.82 -9.55
C GLN A 52 -7.72 1.91 -10.29
N LYS A 53 -8.39 3.02 -10.63
CA LYS A 53 -7.76 4.15 -11.34
C LYS A 53 -6.67 4.82 -10.51
N VAL A 54 -6.87 4.95 -9.19
CA VAL A 54 -5.83 5.47 -8.29
C VAL A 54 -4.65 4.52 -8.23
N LEU A 55 -4.89 3.23 -7.95
CA LEU A 55 -3.84 2.22 -7.86
C LEU A 55 -3.01 2.15 -9.14
N ALA A 56 -3.63 2.19 -10.32
CA ALA A 56 -2.93 2.21 -11.61
C ALA A 56 -1.98 3.41 -11.80
N LYS A 57 -2.19 4.52 -11.08
CA LYS A 57 -1.37 5.75 -11.14
C LYS A 57 -0.26 5.80 -10.10
N ILE A 58 -0.46 5.15 -8.96
CA ILE A 58 0.46 5.22 -7.81
C ILE A 58 1.32 3.97 -7.62
N SER A 59 0.99 2.87 -8.30
CA SER A 59 1.70 1.59 -8.17
C SER A 59 2.90 1.47 -9.12
N THR A 60 3.96 0.84 -8.61
CA THR A 60 5.13 0.41 -9.37
C THR A 60 5.44 -1.06 -9.02
N PRO A 61 5.40 -2.00 -9.98
CA PRO A 61 4.92 -1.83 -11.36
C PRO A 61 3.44 -1.42 -11.40
N LYS A 62 2.96 -0.90 -12.54
CA LYS A 62 1.57 -0.45 -12.65
C LYS A 62 0.59 -1.63 -12.57
N ILE A 63 -0.38 -1.55 -11.66
CA ILE A 63 -1.52 -2.46 -11.61
C ILE A 63 -2.52 -2.04 -12.69
N GLY A 64 -2.64 -2.86 -13.75
CA GLY A 64 -3.65 -2.66 -14.78
C GLY A 64 -5.05 -3.09 -14.34
N MET A 65 -6.10 -2.61 -15.03
CA MET A 65 -7.49 -2.98 -14.73
C MET A 65 -7.73 -4.50 -14.79
N ALA A 66 -7.20 -5.18 -15.83
CA ALA A 66 -7.32 -6.63 -15.96
C ALA A 66 -6.64 -7.38 -14.81
N GLN A 67 -5.51 -6.86 -14.33
CA GLN A 67 -4.77 -7.45 -13.23
C GLN A 67 -5.49 -7.25 -11.89
N TYR A 68 -6.09 -6.07 -11.68
CA TYR A 68 -6.92 -5.83 -10.52
C TYR A 68 -8.17 -6.73 -10.51
N GLY A 69 -8.81 -6.94 -11.67
CA GLY A 69 -10.04 -7.72 -11.80
C GLY A 69 -9.91 -9.20 -11.43
N VAL A 70 -8.67 -9.73 -11.36
CA VAL A 70 -8.39 -11.12 -10.96
C VAL A 70 -7.86 -11.25 -9.54
N LEU A 71 -7.73 -10.14 -8.80
CA LEU A 71 -7.30 -10.17 -7.41
C LEU A 71 -8.32 -10.91 -6.54
N ASN A 72 -7.81 -11.69 -5.60
CA ASN A 72 -8.68 -12.25 -4.57
C ASN A 72 -9.10 -11.16 -3.57
N MET A 73 -10.06 -11.48 -2.71
CA MET A 73 -10.62 -10.50 -1.77
C MET A 73 -9.57 -9.98 -0.78
N ALA A 74 -8.66 -10.83 -0.30
CA ALA A 74 -7.60 -10.44 0.63
C ALA A 74 -6.58 -9.50 -0.02
N ASP A 75 -6.17 -9.79 -1.26
CA ASP A 75 -5.28 -8.95 -2.05
C ASP A 75 -5.89 -7.56 -2.29
N ALA A 76 -7.18 -7.52 -2.64
CA ALA A 76 -7.91 -6.27 -2.82
C ALA A 76 -8.04 -5.48 -1.50
N GLN A 77 -8.27 -6.18 -0.38
CA GLN A 77 -8.31 -5.56 0.94
C GLN A 77 -6.96 -4.97 1.36
N ALA A 78 -5.84 -5.65 1.08
CA ALA A 78 -4.51 -5.12 1.35
C ALA A 78 -4.25 -3.83 0.55
N LEU A 79 -4.55 -3.82 -0.76
CA LEU A 79 -4.40 -2.61 -1.57
C LEU A 79 -5.31 -1.47 -1.10
N ASN A 80 -6.52 -1.77 -0.64
CA ASN A 80 -7.41 -0.76 -0.05
C ASN A 80 -6.88 -0.21 1.28
N ALA A 81 -6.33 -1.07 2.14
CA ALA A 81 -5.77 -0.63 3.41
C ALA A 81 -4.56 0.31 3.20
N ALA A 82 -3.76 0.08 2.16
CA ALA A 82 -2.71 1.01 1.76
C ALA A 82 -3.25 2.39 1.34
N LEU A 83 -4.38 2.43 0.63
CA LEU A 83 -5.04 3.70 0.29
C LEU A 83 -5.62 4.40 1.53
N ASP A 84 -6.22 3.63 2.44
CA ASP A 84 -6.73 4.14 3.71
C ASP A 84 -5.62 4.83 4.50
N PHE A 85 -4.42 4.21 4.57
CA PHE A 85 -3.24 4.81 5.19
C PHE A 85 -2.87 6.19 4.62
N PHE A 86 -2.83 6.33 3.29
CA PHE A 86 -2.54 7.62 2.66
C PHE A 86 -3.63 8.68 2.93
N SER A 87 -4.89 8.26 3.00
CA SER A 87 -6.02 9.17 3.23
C SER A 87 -6.28 9.50 4.70
N ALA A 88 -5.70 8.73 5.63
CA ALA A 88 -5.93 8.87 7.05
C ALA A 88 -5.23 10.14 7.62
N PRO A 89 -5.85 10.81 8.60
CA PRO A 89 -5.19 11.87 9.35
C PRO A 89 -4.03 11.31 10.17
N PRO A 90 -3.03 12.13 10.57
CA PRO A 90 -1.83 11.67 11.27
C PRO A 90 -2.09 10.81 12.51
N SER A 91 -3.14 11.15 13.29
CA SER A 91 -3.55 10.38 14.46
C SER A 91 -4.02 8.96 14.12
N ALA A 92 -4.78 8.81 13.03
CA ALA A 92 -5.27 7.51 12.57
C ALA A 92 -4.20 6.72 11.80
N ARG A 93 -3.21 7.40 11.19
CA ARG A 93 -2.07 6.71 10.56
C ARG A 93 -1.29 5.89 11.58
N ALA A 94 -1.08 6.40 12.79
CA ALA A 94 -0.44 5.65 13.87
C ALA A 94 -1.24 4.39 14.24
N GLU A 95 -2.56 4.51 14.39
CA GLU A 95 -3.44 3.36 14.69
C GLU A 95 -3.44 2.33 13.55
N ILE A 96 -3.41 2.78 12.29
CA ILE A 96 -3.32 1.91 11.11
C ILE A 96 -1.96 1.22 11.05
N GLN A 97 -0.86 1.90 11.41
CA GLN A 97 0.47 1.30 11.53
C GLN A 97 0.49 0.19 12.59
N GLU A 98 -0.19 0.38 13.72
CA GLU A 98 -0.31 -0.64 14.75
C GLU A 98 -1.21 -1.82 14.30
N ALA A 99 -2.32 -1.53 13.61
CA ALA A 99 -3.20 -2.56 13.06
C ALA A 99 -2.50 -3.43 12.00
N PHE A 100 -1.60 -2.82 11.22
CA PHE A 100 -0.71 -3.49 10.30
C PHE A 100 0.27 -4.45 10.99
N ALA A 101 0.79 -4.12 12.18
CA ALA A 101 1.66 -5.01 12.95
C ALA A 101 0.97 -6.34 13.32
N GLY A 102 -0.35 -6.32 13.59
CA GLY A 102 -1.15 -7.53 13.85
C GLY A 102 -1.35 -8.46 12.65
N LEU A 103 -1.03 -7.99 11.44
CA LEU A 103 -1.13 -8.73 10.18
C LEU A 103 0.24 -9.19 9.64
N GLY A 104 1.29 -9.15 10.47
CA GLY A 104 2.62 -9.66 10.13
C GLY A 104 3.58 -8.67 9.46
N TYR A 105 3.44 -7.37 9.76
CA TYR A 105 4.21 -6.33 9.09
C TYR A 105 5.55 -6.05 9.77
N THR A 106 6.56 -5.79 8.94
CA THR A 106 7.87 -5.30 9.37
C THR A 106 8.04 -3.87 8.89
N GLN A 107 8.14 -2.92 9.83
CA GLN A 107 8.65 -1.59 9.55
C GLN A 107 10.14 -1.74 9.27
N ASP A 108 10.68 -1.17 8.19
CA ASP A 108 12.13 -1.01 8.11
C ASP A 108 12.50 -0.08 9.27
N ALA A 109 13.12 -0.65 10.30
CA ALA A 109 13.73 0.14 11.34
C ALA A 109 14.76 1.03 10.65
N ASP A 110 14.68 2.33 10.87
CA ASP A 110 15.75 3.27 10.60
C ASP A 110 17.01 2.75 11.32
N THR A 111 17.79 1.94 10.62
CA THR A 111 19.03 1.37 11.12
C THR A 111 20.11 2.00 10.27
N PRO A 112 20.86 2.99 10.77
CA PRO A 112 22.07 3.41 10.07
C PRO A 112 22.98 2.19 9.91
N PRO A 113 23.70 2.04 8.78
CA PRO A 113 24.59 0.91 8.59
C PRO A 113 25.65 0.96 9.70
N THR A 114 25.65 -0.03 10.59
CA THR A 114 26.73 -0.19 11.56
C THR A 114 28.01 -0.46 10.76
N PRO A 115 29.03 0.42 10.78
CA PRO A 115 30.31 0.07 10.22
C PRO A 115 30.89 -1.03 11.11
N SER A 116 30.92 -2.27 10.61
CA SER A 116 31.75 -3.30 11.22
C SER A 116 33.20 -2.85 11.06
N HIS A 117 33.75 -2.29 12.13
CA HIS A 117 35.17 -2.07 12.29
C HIS A 117 35.84 -3.45 12.23
N ALA A 118 36.65 -3.66 11.20
CA ALA A 118 37.65 -4.71 11.23
C ALA A 118 38.67 -4.35 12.33
N SER A 119 38.90 -5.29 13.25
CA SER A 119 40.07 -5.32 14.14
C SER A 119 40.40 -6.77 14.43
#